data_AF-A0A3D0NSX2-F1
#
_entry.id   AF-A0A3D0NSX2-F1
#
_cell.length_a   1.000
_cell.length_b   1.000
_cell.length_c   1.000
_cell.angle_alpha   90.00
_cell.angle_beta   90.00
_cell.angle_gamma   90.00
#
_symmetry.space_group_name_H-M   'P 1'
#
loop_
_entity.id
_entity.type
_entity.pdbx_description
1 polymer ?
#
loop_
_entity_poly.entity_id
_entity_poly.type
_entity_poly.pdbx_seq_one_letter_code
_entity_poly.pdbx_strand_id
1 'polypeptide(L)'
;VIKFAEGPALDAEGNYGFVLDEKSLDYAVSVEAYIFMSVEGAYLELGETYDINADWETGTFYDNFDGYWFSLPNGTLLATYIVDNDEDYAVYTAPINLNGKRTNLRIIVDDDGAYIEGAWDGIDENGFAAREIKQLKAGDKIEALYYIESEEESDTYTANAYTWQKDDNVTYTYLPAADYGYKFYVKDVYGDYRSTDSVIFTIDEDGSILFNEPEEE
;
A
#
# COMPACT_ATOMS: atom_id res chain seq x y z
N VAL A 1 -10.31 -5.27 -21.33
CA VAL A 1 -10.24 -6.37 -20.34
C VAL A 1 -8.93 -7.09 -20.48
N ILE A 2 -8.01 -6.77 -19.57
CA ILE A 2 -6.70 -7.39 -19.39
C ILE A 2 -6.81 -8.91 -19.34
N LYS A 3 -5.83 -9.61 -19.91
CA LYS A 3 -5.71 -11.07 -19.90
C LYS A 3 -4.28 -11.48 -19.57
N PHE A 4 -4.19 -12.67 -18.98
CA PHE A 4 -2.93 -13.29 -18.59
C PHE A 4 -2.56 -14.40 -19.57
N ALA A 5 -1.32 -14.41 -20.03
CA ALA A 5 -0.70 -15.56 -20.68
C ALA A 5 -0.38 -16.64 -19.64
N GLU A 6 0.12 -16.22 -18.48
CA GLU A 6 0.29 -17.05 -17.28
C GLU A 6 -0.41 -16.33 -16.12
N GLY A 7 -1.38 -17.01 -15.51
CA GLY A 7 -2.20 -16.43 -14.45
C GLY A 7 -1.41 -16.15 -13.16
N PRO A 8 -1.97 -15.34 -12.24
CA PRO A 8 -1.35 -15.06 -10.95
C PRO A 8 -1.09 -16.34 -10.17
N ALA A 9 0.15 -16.54 -9.75
CA ALA A 9 0.57 -17.71 -8.98
C ALA A 9 1.74 -17.35 -8.06
N LEU A 10 1.79 -18.03 -6.92
CA LEU A 10 2.94 -17.99 -6.02
C LEU A 10 3.89 -19.14 -6.36
N ASP A 11 5.17 -18.84 -6.55
CA ASP A 11 6.19 -19.85 -6.81
C ASP A 11 6.87 -20.38 -5.53
N ALA A 12 7.77 -21.36 -5.70
CA ALA A 12 8.49 -21.98 -4.59
C ALA A 12 9.55 -21.06 -3.94
N GLU A 13 9.88 -19.92 -4.56
CA GLU A 13 10.82 -18.92 -4.06
C GLU A 13 10.09 -17.78 -3.31
N GLY A 14 8.75 -17.84 -3.26
CA GLY A 14 7.91 -16.85 -2.59
C GLY A 14 7.51 -15.67 -3.48
N ASN A 15 7.80 -15.73 -4.79
CA ASN A 15 7.38 -14.67 -5.70
C ASN A 15 5.92 -14.89 -6.09
N TYR A 16 5.09 -13.87 -5.88
CA TYR A 16 3.73 -13.83 -6.41
C TYR A 16 3.71 -12.98 -7.67
N GLY A 17 3.22 -13.53 -8.78
CA GLY A 17 3.29 -12.84 -10.06
C GLY A 17 2.47 -13.46 -11.18
N PHE A 18 2.46 -12.78 -12.33
CA PHE A 18 1.74 -13.17 -13.53
C PHE A 18 2.46 -12.69 -14.80
N VAL A 19 2.03 -13.19 -15.96
CA VAL A 19 2.48 -12.72 -17.27
C VAL A 19 1.29 -12.24 -18.09
N LEU A 20 1.33 -10.99 -18.57
CA LEU A 20 0.32 -10.45 -19.48
C LEU A 20 0.40 -11.12 -20.85
N ASP A 21 -0.74 -11.30 -21.51
CA ASP A 21 -0.72 -11.61 -22.94
C ASP A 21 -0.25 -10.40 -23.77
N GLU A 22 0.36 -10.65 -24.93
CA GLU A 22 0.95 -9.61 -25.80
C GLU A 22 -0.04 -8.48 -26.08
N LYS A 23 -1.31 -8.82 -26.32
CA LYS A 23 -2.34 -7.83 -26.59
C LYS A 23 -2.63 -6.96 -25.37
N SER A 24 -2.69 -7.53 -24.16
CA SER A 24 -2.95 -6.79 -22.93
C SER A 24 -1.77 -5.94 -22.52
N LEU A 25 -0.55 -6.40 -22.79
CA LEU A 25 0.68 -5.63 -22.60
C LEU A 25 0.67 -4.33 -23.43
N ASP A 26 0.21 -4.39 -24.69
CA ASP A 26 0.14 -3.22 -25.59
C ASP A 26 -0.72 -2.06 -25.04
N TYR A 27 -1.64 -2.33 -24.13
CA TYR A 27 -2.57 -1.32 -23.60
C TYR A 27 -2.60 -1.22 -22.07
N ALA A 28 -1.80 -2.00 -21.35
CA ALA A 28 -1.59 -1.83 -19.91
C ALA A 28 -0.77 -0.55 -19.67
N VAL A 29 -1.18 0.25 -18.68
CA VAL A 29 -0.51 1.52 -18.34
C VAL A 29 0.15 1.51 -16.97
N SER A 30 -0.37 0.71 -16.04
CA SER A 30 0.26 0.48 -14.74
C SER A 30 -0.07 -0.90 -14.22
N VAL A 31 0.87 -1.42 -13.43
CA VAL A 31 0.67 -2.56 -12.54
C VAL A 31 1.00 -2.05 -11.14
N GLU A 32 0.02 -2.16 -10.25
CA GLU A 32 0.11 -1.72 -8.86
C GLU A 32 -0.14 -2.92 -7.95
N ALA A 33 0.47 -2.93 -6.77
CA ALA A 33 0.29 -3.99 -5.80
C ALA A 33 -0.23 -3.41 -4.50
N TYR A 34 -1.18 -4.12 -3.89
CA TYR A 34 -1.85 -3.68 -2.67
C TYR A 34 -1.78 -4.75 -1.60
N ILE A 35 -1.62 -4.29 -0.35
CA ILE A 35 -1.64 -5.13 0.85
C ILE A 35 -2.87 -4.83 1.69
N PHE A 36 -3.46 -5.90 2.20
CA PHE A 36 -4.62 -5.89 3.07
C PHE A 36 -4.30 -6.66 4.35
N MET A 37 -4.64 -6.11 5.52
CA MET A 37 -4.47 -6.77 6.81
C MET A 37 -5.81 -7.31 7.30
N SER A 38 -5.87 -8.58 7.67
CA SER A 38 -7.05 -9.18 8.30
C SER A 38 -7.17 -8.71 9.75
N VAL A 39 -8.30 -8.09 10.09
CA VAL A 39 -8.61 -7.59 11.44
C VAL A 39 -10.07 -7.91 11.76
N GLU A 40 -10.29 -8.75 12.79
CA GLU A 40 -11.63 -9.08 13.34
C GLU A 40 -12.69 -9.48 12.29
N GLY A 41 -12.28 -10.14 11.19
CA GLY A 41 -13.18 -10.60 10.13
C GLY A 41 -13.43 -9.59 9.00
N ALA A 42 -12.68 -8.48 8.98
CA ALA A 42 -12.60 -7.54 7.87
C ALA A 42 -11.16 -7.44 7.34
N TYR A 43 -10.99 -6.92 6.13
CA TYR A 43 -9.68 -6.62 5.56
C TYR A 43 -9.48 -5.12 5.50
N LEU A 44 -8.46 -4.63 6.21
CA LEU A 44 -8.04 -3.22 6.18
C LEU A 44 -7.01 -3.03 5.07
N GLU A 45 -7.25 -2.11 4.16
CA GLU A 45 -6.28 -1.74 3.14
C GLU A 45 -5.10 -0.99 3.77
N LEU A 46 -3.91 -1.61 3.71
CA LEU A 46 -2.65 -0.96 4.04
C LEU A 46 -2.11 -0.14 2.88
N GLY A 47 -2.59 -0.39 1.65
CA GLY A 47 -2.33 0.46 0.50
C GLY A 47 -1.29 -0.13 -0.44
N GLU A 48 -0.59 0.75 -1.16
CA GLU A 48 0.23 0.45 -2.32
C GLU A 48 1.69 0.17 -1.96
N THR A 49 2.29 -0.81 -2.64
CA THR A 49 3.75 -0.99 -2.71
C THR A 49 4.24 -0.79 -4.15
N TYR A 50 5.45 -0.24 -4.28
CA TYR A 50 6.14 -0.08 -5.56
C TYR A 50 7.20 -1.15 -5.81
N ASP A 51 7.43 -2.07 -4.87
CA ASP A 51 8.49 -3.08 -4.94
C ASP A 51 8.17 -4.23 -5.91
N ILE A 52 7.54 -3.92 -7.04
CA ILE A 52 7.17 -4.86 -8.08
C ILE A 52 8.31 -4.95 -9.10
N ASN A 53 8.78 -6.16 -9.36
CA ASN A 53 9.62 -6.42 -10.51
C ASN A 53 8.76 -6.39 -11.78
N ALA A 54 8.85 -5.30 -12.53
CA ALA A 54 8.05 -5.06 -13.73
C ALA A 54 8.91 -5.13 -15.00
N ASP A 55 8.75 -6.19 -15.78
CA ASP A 55 9.34 -6.32 -17.12
C ASP A 55 8.27 -6.06 -18.18
N TRP A 56 8.25 -4.81 -18.65
CA TRP A 56 7.34 -4.36 -19.70
C TRP A 56 7.71 -4.85 -21.11
N GLU A 57 8.90 -5.42 -21.32
CA GLU A 57 9.26 -6.03 -22.61
C GLU A 57 8.64 -7.42 -22.75
N THR A 58 8.61 -8.20 -21.66
CA THR A 58 8.05 -9.55 -21.65
C THR A 58 6.62 -9.62 -21.12
N GLY A 59 6.18 -8.59 -20.39
CA GLY A 59 4.90 -8.55 -19.68
C GLY A 59 4.90 -9.34 -18.37
N THR A 60 6.07 -9.60 -17.80
CA THR A 60 6.25 -10.35 -16.55
C THR A 60 6.24 -9.41 -15.36
N PHE A 61 5.39 -9.69 -14.37
CA PHE A 61 5.25 -8.88 -13.15
C PHE A 61 5.23 -9.79 -11.94
N TYR A 62 6.07 -9.52 -10.93
CA TYR A 62 6.07 -10.26 -9.68
C TYR A 62 6.68 -9.46 -8.53
N ASP A 63 6.37 -9.86 -7.31
CA ASP A 63 6.97 -9.33 -6.08
C ASP A 63 7.22 -10.48 -5.09
N ASN A 64 8.25 -10.31 -4.27
CA ASN A 64 8.54 -11.11 -3.10
C ASN A 64 8.48 -10.20 -1.88
N PHE A 65 7.25 -9.92 -1.45
CA PHE A 65 6.97 -8.96 -0.39
C PHE A 65 7.79 -9.28 0.87
N ASP A 66 8.57 -8.30 1.34
CA ASP A 66 9.58 -8.47 2.37
C ASP A 66 9.05 -8.46 3.81
N GLY A 67 7.76 -8.17 3.99
CA GLY A 67 7.10 -8.12 5.29
C GLY A 67 7.24 -6.77 6.01
N TYR A 68 7.84 -5.74 5.41
CA TYR A 68 7.99 -4.43 6.02
C TYR A 68 6.92 -3.45 5.55
N TRP A 69 6.51 -2.55 6.45
CA TRP A 69 5.54 -1.51 6.16
C TRP A 69 5.78 -0.23 6.96
N PHE A 70 5.23 0.87 6.46
CA PHE A 70 5.29 2.16 7.16
C PHE A 70 4.40 2.18 8.40
N SER A 71 4.92 2.73 9.49
CA SER A 71 4.19 2.91 10.74
C SER A 71 4.58 4.20 11.46
N LEU A 72 3.71 4.62 12.36
CA LEU A 72 4.04 5.60 13.40
C LEU A 72 5.02 4.97 14.43
N PRO A 73 5.73 5.78 15.24
CA PRO A 73 6.72 5.27 16.19
C PRO A 73 6.19 4.31 17.26
N ASN A 74 4.87 4.28 17.50
CA ASN A 74 4.23 3.33 18.42
C ASN A 74 3.88 1.99 17.74
N GLY A 75 4.23 1.79 16.48
CA GLY A 75 3.89 0.60 15.69
C GLY A 75 2.52 0.64 15.02
N THR A 76 1.77 1.74 15.11
CA THR A 76 0.53 1.88 14.34
C THR A 76 0.86 1.98 12.85
N LEU A 77 0.53 0.94 12.08
CA LEU A 77 0.73 0.90 10.63
C LEU A 77 0.02 2.06 9.93
N LEU A 78 0.55 2.54 8.80
CA LEU A 78 -0.07 3.58 8.00
C LEU A 78 -0.62 2.97 6.71
N ALA A 79 -1.84 3.32 6.33
CA ALA A 79 -2.29 3.07 4.97
C ALA A 79 -1.54 4.02 4.02
N THR A 80 -0.76 3.55 3.05
CA THR A 80 0.09 4.40 2.20
C THR A 80 -0.26 4.29 0.72
N TYR A 81 -0.31 5.42 0.03
CA TYR A 81 -0.65 5.54 -1.38
C TYR A 81 0.39 6.36 -2.11
N ILE A 82 0.84 5.91 -3.28
CA ILE A 82 1.89 6.57 -4.03
C ILE A 82 1.30 7.77 -4.77
N VAL A 83 1.89 8.94 -4.57
CA VAL A 83 1.51 10.18 -5.26
C VAL A 83 2.49 10.52 -6.38
N ASP A 84 3.76 10.20 -6.17
CA ASP A 84 4.84 10.46 -7.12
C ASP A 84 5.93 9.42 -6.90
N ASN A 85 6.59 9.01 -7.97
CA ASN A 85 7.70 8.07 -7.92
C ASN A 85 8.61 8.31 -9.11
N ASP A 86 9.87 8.60 -8.85
CA ASP A 86 10.91 8.74 -9.86
C ASP A 86 12.16 7.92 -9.50
N GLU A 87 13.28 8.16 -10.19
CA GLU A 87 14.53 7.42 -9.95
C GLU A 87 15.21 7.80 -8.62
N ASP A 88 14.93 8.98 -8.07
CA ASP A 88 15.64 9.55 -6.91
C ASP A 88 14.81 9.49 -5.63
N TYR A 89 13.48 9.55 -5.71
CA TYR A 89 12.59 9.50 -4.56
C TYR A 89 11.17 8.99 -4.88
N ALA A 90 10.49 8.52 -3.84
CA ALA A 90 9.07 8.22 -3.84
C ALA A 90 8.33 9.10 -2.82
N VAL A 91 7.09 9.45 -3.16
CA VAL A 91 6.18 10.25 -2.32
C VAL A 91 4.96 9.41 -2.02
N TYR A 92 4.77 9.12 -0.74
CA TYR A 92 3.57 8.48 -0.25
C TYR A 92 2.68 9.47 0.48
N THR A 93 1.39 9.17 0.49
CA THR A 93 0.45 9.79 1.41
C THR A 93 -0.22 8.77 2.29
N ALA A 94 -0.50 9.15 3.53
CA ALA A 94 -1.25 8.32 4.46
C ALA A 94 -2.44 9.07 5.06
N PRO A 95 -3.69 8.65 4.85
CA PRO A 95 -4.84 9.33 5.41
C PRO A 95 -4.86 9.24 6.93
N ILE A 96 -5.08 10.39 7.58
CA ILE A 96 -5.12 10.50 9.04
C ILE A 96 -6.17 11.53 9.50
N ASN A 97 -6.52 11.47 10.78
CA ASN A 97 -7.10 12.61 11.48
C ASN A 97 -5.99 13.26 12.30
N LEU A 98 -5.66 14.51 11.97
CA LEU A 98 -4.73 15.34 12.73
C LEU A 98 -5.52 16.26 13.65
N ASN A 99 -5.48 15.99 14.96
CA ASN A 99 -6.25 16.71 15.98
C ASN A 99 -7.75 16.78 15.64
N GLY A 100 -8.32 15.65 15.19
CA GLY A 100 -9.74 15.54 14.84
C GLY A 100 -10.12 16.16 13.49
N LYS A 101 -9.15 16.50 12.63
CA LYS A 101 -9.40 16.96 11.26
C LYS A 101 -8.77 16.01 10.24
N ARG A 102 -9.57 15.55 9.27
CA ARG A 102 -9.09 14.72 8.16
C ARG A 102 -8.04 15.48 7.36
N THR A 103 -6.93 14.82 7.07
CA THR A 103 -5.83 15.26 6.21
C THR A 103 -5.01 14.02 5.83
N ASN A 104 -3.84 14.19 5.24
CA ASN A 104 -2.91 13.10 5.00
C ASN A 104 -1.54 13.44 5.58
N LEU A 105 -0.77 12.45 6.00
CA LEU A 105 0.68 12.59 6.10
C LEU A 105 1.26 12.54 4.69
N ARG A 106 2.26 13.37 4.41
CA ARG A 106 3.12 13.26 3.23
C ARG A 106 4.46 12.67 3.66
N ILE A 107 4.81 11.53 3.11
CA ILE A 107 6.01 10.76 3.43
C ILE A 107 6.90 10.78 2.20
N ILE A 108 8.18 11.10 2.39
CA ILE A 108 9.21 11.05 1.36
C ILE A 108 10.09 9.85 1.66
N VAL A 109 10.43 9.11 0.62
CA VAL A 109 11.39 8.00 0.66
C VAL A 109 12.46 8.28 -0.37
N ASP A 110 13.71 8.32 0.06
CA ASP A 110 14.89 8.53 -0.78
C ASP A 110 16.04 7.61 -0.33
N ASP A 111 17.23 7.78 -0.91
CA ASP A 111 18.43 7.02 -0.58
C ASP A 111 18.84 7.10 0.91
N ASP A 112 18.48 8.17 1.62
CA ASP A 112 18.78 8.38 3.04
C ASP A 112 17.71 7.76 3.97
N GLY A 113 16.58 7.30 3.40
CA GLY A 113 15.51 6.59 4.08
C GLY A 113 14.15 7.29 3.95
N ALA A 114 13.25 7.04 4.90
CA ALA A 114 11.90 7.58 4.89
C ALA A 114 11.70 8.67 5.94
N TYR A 115 11.00 9.75 5.59
CA TYR A 115 10.58 10.78 6.54
C TYR A 115 9.20 11.38 6.27
N ILE A 116 8.51 11.78 7.34
CA ILE A 116 7.28 12.57 7.26
C ILE A 116 7.66 14.03 7.03
N GLU A 117 7.31 14.55 5.86
CA GLU A 117 7.50 15.97 5.54
C GLU A 117 6.48 16.84 6.31
N GLY A 118 5.29 16.32 6.56
CA GLY A 118 4.24 16.97 7.34
C GLY A 118 2.84 16.50 6.95
N ALA A 119 1.82 17.25 7.37
CA ALA A 119 0.45 17.02 6.94
C ALA A 119 0.15 17.80 5.65
N TRP A 120 -0.57 17.16 4.73
CA TRP A 120 -0.90 17.64 3.39
C TRP A 120 -2.35 17.28 3.04
N ASP A 121 -3.13 18.28 2.63
CA ASP A 121 -4.57 18.09 2.37
C ASP A 121 -4.89 17.43 1.02
N GLY A 122 -3.87 17.00 0.27
CA GLY A 122 -4.09 16.23 -0.95
C GLY A 122 -4.33 17.09 -2.19
N ILE A 123 -4.96 16.45 -3.16
CA ILE A 123 -5.47 17.09 -4.38
C ILE A 123 -6.98 17.31 -4.17
N ASP A 124 -7.44 18.54 -4.40
CA ASP A 124 -8.86 18.86 -4.26
C ASP A 124 -9.71 18.32 -5.43
N GLU A 125 -11.03 18.44 -5.33
CA GLU A 125 -12.00 17.96 -6.34
C GLU A 125 -11.80 18.56 -7.75
N ASN A 126 -11.05 19.66 -7.86
CA ASN A 126 -10.75 20.32 -9.14
C ASN A 126 -9.36 19.92 -9.67
N GLY A 127 -8.67 18.99 -9.02
CA GLY A 127 -7.34 18.53 -9.41
C GLY A 127 -6.20 19.44 -8.93
N PHE A 128 -6.45 20.38 -8.02
CA PHE A 128 -5.38 21.22 -7.48
C PHE A 128 -4.74 20.59 -6.24
N ALA A 129 -3.45 20.29 -6.36
CA ALA A 129 -2.61 19.93 -5.22
C ALA A 129 -2.57 21.06 -4.18
N ALA A 130 -2.80 20.73 -2.92
CA ALA A 130 -2.57 21.63 -1.81
C ALA A 130 -1.11 22.08 -1.81
N ARG A 131 -0.88 23.38 -1.65
CA ARG A 131 0.48 23.96 -1.68
C ARG A 131 1.16 23.99 -0.32
N GLU A 132 0.38 23.88 0.75
CA GLU A 132 0.86 24.03 2.11
C GLU A 132 1.14 22.66 2.72
N ILE A 133 2.36 22.48 3.21
CA ILE A 133 2.72 21.36 4.09
C ILE A 133 2.73 21.87 5.52
N LYS A 134 1.83 21.33 6.34
CA LYS A 134 1.71 21.69 7.74
C LYS A 134 2.62 20.79 8.58
N GLN A 135 3.68 21.40 9.11
CA GLN A 135 4.60 20.73 10.02
C GLN A 135 3.89 20.22 11.28
N LEU A 136 4.16 18.95 11.63
CA LEU A 136 3.69 18.32 12.86
C LEU A 136 4.43 18.91 14.07
N LYS A 137 3.78 18.95 15.22
CA LYS A 137 4.32 19.51 16.46
C LYS A 137 4.10 18.54 17.61
N ALA A 138 5.05 18.54 18.55
CA ALA A 138 4.91 17.76 19.77
C ALA A 138 3.57 18.07 20.45
N GLY A 139 2.79 17.03 20.76
CA GLY A 139 1.43 17.11 21.30
C GLY A 139 0.31 16.95 20.28
N ASP A 140 0.60 17.00 18.96
CA ASP A 140 -0.38 16.69 17.93
C ASP A 140 -0.89 15.25 18.09
N LYS A 141 -2.20 15.06 17.87
CA LYS A 141 -2.86 13.76 17.90
C LYS A 141 -3.06 13.26 16.48
N ILE A 142 -2.56 12.07 16.19
CA ILE A 142 -2.64 11.44 14.87
C ILE A 142 -3.42 10.14 15.02
N GLU A 143 -4.52 10.01 14.28
CA GLU A 143 -5.29 8.77 14.17
C GLU A 143 -5.19 8.29 12.73
N ALA A 144 -4.56 7.12 12.52
CA ALA A 144 -4.43 6.53 11.19
C ALA A 144 -5.79 6.03 10.68
N LEU A 145 -6.04 6.21 9.38
CA LEU A 145 -7.30 5.84 8.74
C LEU A 145 -7.04 4.79 7.66
N TYR A 146 -7.92 3.81 7.59
CA TYR A 146 -7.83 2.70 6.65
C TYR A 146 -9.17 2.54 5.94
N TYR A 147 -9.13 2.20 4.67
CA TYR A 147 -10.33 1.74 3.96
C TYR A 147 -10.54 0.27 4.26
N ILE A 148 -11.80 -0.12 4.41
CA ILE A 148 -12.18 -1.52 4.59
C ILE A 148 -12.50 -2.07 3.21
N GLU A 149 -11.88 -3.19 2.83
CA GLU A 149 -12.22 -3.91 1.61
C GLU A 149 -13.63 -4.51 1.75
N SER A 150 -14.60 -3.97 1.00
CA SER A 150 -15.99 -4.45 0.97
C SER A 150 -16.63 -4.21 -0.41
N GLU A 151 -17.72 -4.92 -0.69
CA GLU A 151 -18.51 -4.74 -1.93
C GLU A 151 -19.48 -3.54 -1.87
N GLU A 152 -19.72 -2.95 -0.69
CA GLU A 152 -20.60 -1.79 -0.47
C GLU A 152 -19.76 -0.51 -0.22
N GLU A 153 -20.38 0.69 -0.20
CA GLU A 153 -19.64 1.97 -0.05
C GLU A 153 -18.62 1.98 1.10
N SER A 154 -17.50 2.70 0.90
CA SER A 154 -16.26 2.57 1.69
C SER A 154 -16.45 2.85 3.18
N ASP A 155 -16.57 1.79 3.97
CA ASP A 155 -16.38 1.89 5.41
C ASP A 155 -14.90 2.22 5.70
N THR A 156 -14.67 3.00 6.75
CA THR A 156 -13.32 3.35 7.19
C THR A 156 -13.10 2.90 8.62
N TYR A 157 -11.91 2.38 8.89
CA TYR A 157 -11.43 2.10 10.24
C TYR A 157 -10.51 3.23 10.70
N THR A 158 -10.63 3.62 11.97
CA THR A 158 -9.77 4.65 12.59
C THR A 158 -9.01 4.02 13.75
N ALA A 159 -7.67 4.05 13.69
CA ALA A 159 -6.83 3.58 14.79
C ALA A 159 -6.86 4.52 16.00
N ASN A 160 -6.43 4.01 17.15
CA ASN A 160 -6.25 4.81 18.36
C ASN A 160 -5.25 5.96 18.13
N ALA A 161 -5.54 7.12 18.73
CA ALA A 161 -4.70 8.30 18.59
C ALA A 161 -3.28 8.09 19.15
N TYR A 162 -2.28 8.31 18.29
CA TYR A 162 -0.89 8.51 18.66
C TYR A 162 -0.63 9.97 19.01
N THR A 163 0.25 10.22 19.99
CA THR A 163 0.66 11.60 20.35
C THR A 163 2.05 11.86 19.82
N TRP A 164 2.15 12.72 18.82
CA TRP A 164 3.41 13.11 18.22
C TRP A 164 4.35 13.72 19.26
N GLN A 165 5.59 13.25 19.29
CA GLN A 165 6.68 13.76 20.10
C GLN A 165 7.60 14.63 19.25
N LYS A 166 8.54 15.28 19.93
CA LYS A 166 9.57 16.04 19.23
C LYS A 166 10.52 15.07 18.55
N ASP A 167 10.87 15.36 17.30
CA ASP A 167 11.83 14.60 16.49
C ASP A 167 11.34 13.19 16.10
N ASP A 168 10.04 12.90 16.28
CA ASP A 168 9.41 11.70 15.73
C ASP A 168 9.49 11.71 14.20
N ASN A 169 9.45 10.50 13.63
CA ASN A 169 9.40 10.29 12.20
C ASN A 169 8.63 9.00 11.88
N VAL A 170 8.37 8.73 10.61
CA VAL A 170 7.88 7.40 10.17
C VAL A 170 8.93 6.34 10.45
N THR A 171 8.48 5.14 10.77
CA THR A 171 9.32 3.94 10.86
C THR A 171 8.92 2.97 9.76
N TYR A 172 9.90 2.28 9.19
CA TYR A 172 9.66 1.14 8.30
C TYR A 172 9.95 -0.12 9.11
N THR A 173 8.89 -0.81 9.53
CA THR A 173 8.95 -1.90 10.52
C THR A 173 8.37 -3.17 9.93
N TYR A 174 8.83 -4.30 10.47
CA TYR A 174 8.21 -5.57 10.17
C TYR A 174 6.74 -5.57 10.62
N LEU A 175 5.88 -6.09 9.76
CA LEU A 175 4.46 -6.22 10.01
C LEU A 175 4.20 -7.12 11.24
N PRO A 176 3.18 -6.80 12.06
CA PRO A 176 2.81 -7.64 13.20
C PRO A 176 2.22 -8.98 12.76
N ALA A 177 2.11 -9.91 13.70
CA ALA A 177 1.48 -11.20 13.44
C ALA A 177 0.00 -11.02 13.05
N ALA A 178 -0.35 -11.44 11.83
CA ALA A 178 -1.70 -11.43 11.27
C ALA A 178 -1.70 -12.17 9.92
N ASP A 179 -2.89 -12.36 9.36
CA ASP A 179 -3.06 -12.73 7.96
C ASP A 179 -3.12 -11.48 7.10
N TYR A 180 -2.48 -11.55 5.94
CA TYR A 180 -2.39 -10.47 4.98
C TYR A 180 -2.77 -10.96 3.60
N GLY A 181 -3.55 -10.17 2.88
CA GLY A 181 -3.81 -10.35 1.46
C GLY A 181 -2.87 -9.50 0.63
N TYR A 182 -2.36 -10.06 -0.45
CA TYR A 182 -1.58 -9.35 -1.47
C TYR A 182 -2.21 -9.57 -2.84
N LYS A 183 -2.42 -8.50 -3.61
CA LYS A 183 -2.97 -8.60 -4.97
C LYS A 183 -2.46 -7.48 -5.87
N PHE A 184 -2.47 -7.76 -7.17
CA PHE A 184 -2.12 -6.78 -8.19
C PHE A 184 -3.37 -6.17 -8.83
N TYR A 185 -3.26 -4.91 -9.25
CA TYR A 185 -4.20 -4.19 -10.09
C TYR A 185 -3.50 -3.78 -11.38
N VAL A 186 -4.06 -4.19 -12.51
CA VAL A 186 -3.57 -3.81 -13.84
C VAL A 186 -4.55 -2.81 -14.44
N LYS A 187 -4.10 -1.56 -14.65
CA LYS A 187 -4.89 -0.51 -15.31
C LYS A 187 -4.59 -0.49 -16.80
N ASP A 188 -5.62 -0.26 -17.62
CA ASP A 188 -5.46 -0.06 -19.06
C ASP A 188 -5.61 1.40 -19.50
N VAL A 189 -5.18 1.69 -20.73
CA VAL A 189 -5.27 3.01 -21.38
C VAL A 189 -6.71 3.54 -21.49
N TYR A 190 -7.73 2.69 -21.30
CA TYR A 190 -9.14 3.10 -21.36
C TYR A 190 -9.68 3.48 -19.98
N GLY A 191 -8.88 3.32 -18.93
CA GLY A 191 -9.26 3.57 -17.54
C GLY A 191 -9.99 2.40 -16.88
N ASP A 192 -10.08 1.25 -17.54
CA ASP A 192 -10.54 0.01 -16.90
C ASP A 192 -9.39 -0.60 -16.10
N TYR A 193 -9.72 -1.38 -15.07
CA TYR A 193 -8.75 -2.15 -14.31
C TYR A 193 -9.15 -3.62 -14.19
N ARG A 194 -8.16 -4.48 -13.97
CA ARG A 194 -8.33 -5.88 -13.58
C ARG A 194 -7.48 -6.16 -12.35
N SER A 195 -8.11 -6.62 -11.28
CA SER A 195 -7.39 -7.17 -10.13
C SER A 195 -7.06 -8.64 -10.35
N THR A 196 -5.98 -9.11 -9.73
CA THR A 196 -5.73 -10.54 -9.51
C THR A 196 -6.59 -11.04 -8.34
N ASP A 197 -6.67 -12.36 -8.20
CA ASP A 197 -7.06 -12.93 -6.90
C ASP A 197 -6.00 -12.57 -5.85
N SER A 198 -6.38 -12.59 -4.57
CA SER A 198 -5.45 -12.32 -3.48
C SER A 198 -4.68 -13.60 -3.14
N VAL A 199 -3.36 -13.49 -3.00
CA VAL A 199 -2.59 -14.49 -2.24
C VAL A 199 -2.65 -14.10 -0.77
N ILE A 200 -2.82 -15.08 0.12
CA ILE A 200 -2.80 -14.83 1.56
C ILE A 200 -1.46 -15.30 2.12
N PHE A 201 -0.81 -14.46 2.89
CA PHE A 201 0.35 -14.83 3.69
C PHE A 201 0.07 -14.52 5.16
N THR A 202 0.57 -15.39 6.04
CA THR A 202 0.48 -15.26 7.48
C THR A 202 1.85 -14.86 8.00
N ILE A 203 1.90 -13.80 8.80
CA ILE A 203 3.05 -13.49 9.63
C ILE A 203 2.78 -14.08 11.03
N ASP A 204 3.66 -14.96 11.50
CA ASP A 204 3.54 -15.54 12.83
C ASP A 204 4.13 -14.64 13.94
N GLU A 205 3.98 -15.06 15.20
CA GLU A 205 4.47 -14.30 16.36
C GLU A 205 6.00 -14.13 16.38
N ASP A 206 6.74 -15.01 15.68
CA ASP A 206 8.19 -14.96 15.54
C ASP A 206 8.64 -14.11 14.34
N GLY A 207 7.69 -13.61 13.55
CA GLY A 207 7.92 -12.81 12.35
C GLY A 207 8.24 -13.63 11.11
N SER A 208 7.94 -14.92 11.06
CA SER A 208 8.11 -15.72 9.84
C SER A 208 6.94 -15.50 8.88
N ILE A 209 7.23 -15.31 7.58
CA ILE A 209 6.21 -15.27 6.52
C ILE A 209 5.90 -16.69 6.07
N LEU A 210 4.63 -17.07 6.15
CA LEU A 210 4.10 -18.35 5.68
C LEU A 210 3.05 -18.06 4.61
N PHE A 211 3.30 -18.49 3.38
CA PHE A 211 2.29 -18.37 2.33
C PHE A 211 1.25 -19.47 2.46
N ASN A 212 -0.02 -19.09 2.44
CA ASN A 212 -1.12 -20.05 2.42
C ASN A 212 -1.28 -20.53 0.99
N GLU A 213 -1.20 -21.85 0.76
CA GLU A 213 -1.56 -22.41 -0.54
C GLU A 213 -3.02 -22.03 -0.85
N PRO A 214 -3.33 -21.58 -2.07
CA PRO A 214 -4.72 -21.33 -2.44
C PRO A 214 -5.53 -22.62 -2.24
N GLU A 215 -6.67 -22.53 -1.56
CA GLU A 215 -7.57 -23.68 -1.43
C GLU A 215 -7.93 -24.15 -2.85
N GLU A 216 -7.60 -25.41 -3.19
CA GLU A 216 -8.02 -26.01 -4.45
C GLU A 216 -9.57 -26.03 -4.49
N GLU A 217 -10.18 -25.22 -5.37
CA GLU A 217 -11.62 -25.33 -5.72
C GLU A 217 -11.93 -26.61 -6.52
#